data_AF-A0A6B3ER05-F1
#
_entry.id   AF-A0A6B3ER05-F1
#
_cell.length_a   1.000
_cell.length_b   1.000
_cell.length_c   1.000
_cell.angle_alpha   90.00
_cell.angle_beta   90.00
_cell.angle_gamma   90.00
#
_symmetry.space_group_name_H-M   'P 1'
#
loop_
_entity.id
_entity.type
_entity.pdbx_description
1 polymer ?
#
loop_
_entity_poly.entity_id
_entity_poly.type
_entity_poly.pdbx_seq_one_letter_code
_entity_poly.pdbx_strand_id
1 'polypeptide(L)'
;QGPTLFARLTHTGTPLLGTAFSAALMLVGVWVNYQWPGKAFQYVMSLATICGVWAWIMILLCQLRYRRKAERGELPTSPFP
;
A
#
# COMPACT_ATOMS: atom_id res chain seq x y z
N GLN A 1 -0.24 -13.60 3.55
CA GLN A 1 -0.36 -13.73 5.02
C GLN A 1 0.47 -12.62 5.64
N GLY A 2 -0.12 -11.79 6.51
CA GLY A 2 0.55 -10.61 7.09
C GLY A 2 1.33 -10.94 8.38
N PRO A 3 2.11 -9.98 8.92
CA PRO A 3 2.83 -10.18 10.18
C PRO A 3 1.81 -10.42 11.31
N THR A 4 1.99 -11.50 12.08
CA THR A 4 1.13 -11.88 13.20
C THR A 4 0.99 -10.78 14.26
N LEU A 5 1.95 -9.86 14.33
CA LEU A 5 1.92 -8.67 15.17
C LEU A 5 0.74 -7.73 14.86
N PHE A 6 0.44 -7.48 13.58
CA PHE A 6 -0.69 -6.63 13.18
C PHE A 6 -2.04 -7.37 13.22
N ALA A 7 -2.02 -8.70 13.42
CA ALA A 7 -3.21 -9.52 13.58
C ALA A 7 -3.73 -9.56 15.03
N ARG A 8 -2.99 -8.99 16.00
CA ARG A 8 -3.42 -8.91 17.39
C ARG A 8 -4.50 -7.84 17.55
N LEU A 9 -5.72 -8.30 17.84
CA LEU A 9 -6.89 -7.47 18.10
C LEU A 9 -7.07 -7.25 19.60
N THR A 10 -7.53 -6.06 19.98
CA THR A 10 -7.92 -5.74 21.36
C THR A 10 -9.25 -6.43 21.71
N HIS A 11 -9.64 -6.42 22.99
CA HIS A 11 -10.93 -6.95 23.46
C HIS A 11 -12.16 -6.38 22.71
N THR A 12 -12.04 -5.16 22.16
CA THR A 12 -13.08 -4.48 21.37
C THR A 12 -12.98 -4.75 19.86
N GLY A 13 -12.12 -5.68 19.42
CA GLY A 13 -11.95 -6.02 17.99
C GLY A 13 -11.19 -4.98 17.17
N THR A 14 -10.55 -3.99 17.80
CA THR A 14 -9.75 -2.98 17.10
C THR A 14 -8.26 -3.37 17.06
N PRO A 15 -7.56 -3.25 15.93
CA PRO A 15 -6.13 -3.52 15.83
C PRO A 15 -5.32 -2.33 16.38
N LEU A 16 -5.15 -2.28 17.72
CA LEU A 16 -4.44 -1.19 18.42
C LEU A 16 -3.07 -0.89 17.83
N LEU A 17 -2.29 -1.93 17.49
CA LEU A 17 -0.96 -1.79 16.87
C LEU A 17 -1.05 -1.11 15.50
N GLY A 18 -2.06 -1.42 14.69
CA GLY A 18 -2.30 -0.76 13.40
C GLY A 18 -2.67 0.71 13.59
N THR A 19 -3.58 1.01 14.51
CA THR A 19 -4.01 2.39 14.79
C THR A 19 -2.87 3.24 15.35
N ALA A 20 -2.12 2.73 16.33
CA ALA A 20 -0.96 3.43 16.90
C ALA A 20 0.11 3.69 15.84
N PHE A 21 0.33 2.73 14.93
CA PHE A 21 1.24 2.91 13.80
C PHE A 21 0.75 4.00 12.84
N SER A 22 -0.53 4.00 12.45
CA SER A 22 -1.10 5.07 11.63
C SER A 22 -1.01 6.44 12.31
N ALA A 23 -1.24 6.52 13.62
CA ALA A 23 -1.08 7.75 14.39
C ALA A 23 0.38 8.22 14.41
N ALA A 24 1.35 7.31 14.57
CA ALA A 24 2.77 7.63 14.49
C ALA A 24 3.16 8.18 13.10
N LEU A 25 2.63 7.60 12.02
CA LEU A 25 2.85 8.13 10.66
C LEU A 25 2.27 9.54 10.49
N MET A 26 1.10 9.84 11.06
CA MET A 26 0.56 11.19 11.07
C MET A 26 1.47 12.18 11.82
N LEU A 27 2.02 11.77 12.97
CA LEU A 27 2.96 12.60 13.73
C LEU A 27 4.24 12.90 12.94
N VAL A 28 4.75 11.95 12.16
CA VAL A 28 5.87 12.19 11.24
C VAL A 28 5.49 13.25 10.20
N GLY A 29 4.27 13.21 9.65
CA GLY A 29 3.77 14.24 8.74
C GLY A 29 3.75 15.64 9.36
N VAL A 30 3.32 15.74 10.62
CA VAL A 30 3.35 17.01 11.39
C VAL A 30 4.78 17.50 11.61
N TRP A 31 5.71 16.60 11.94
CA TRP A 31 7.12 16.95 12.13
C TRP A 31 7.76 17.48 10.83
N VAL A 32 7.49 16.83 9.69
CA VAL A 32 7.96 17.30 8.38
C VAL A 32 7.37 18.67 8.04
N ASN A 33 6.10 18.91 8.39
CA ASN A 33 5.44 20.20 8.20
C ASN A 33 6.14 21.32 8.99
N TYR A 34 6.56 21.02 10.22
CA TYR A 34 7.29 21.96 11.06
C TYR A 34 8.67 22.34 10.50
N GLN A 35 9.40 21.37 9.93
CA GLN A 35 10.77 21.61 9.45
C GLN A 35 10.83 22.41 8.14
N TRP A 36 9.87 22.21 7.24
CA TRP A 36 9.81 22.88 5.93
C TRP A 36 8.44 23.51 5.67
N PRO A 37 8.13 24.64 6.34
CA PRO A 37 6.88 25.34 6.14
C PRO A 37 6.73 25.72 4.66
N GLY A 38 5.60 25.32 4.06
CA GLY A 38 5.26 25.59 2.66
C GLY A 38 5.74 24.57 1.62
N LYS A 39 6.80 23.79 1.87
CA LYS A 39 7.30 22.75 0.93
C LYS A 39 6.90 21.32 1.30
N ALA A 40 6.48 21.10 2.55
CA ALA A 40 6.04 19.79 3.02
C ALA A 40 4.90 19.18 2.16
N PHE A 41 3.93 20.00 1.74
CA PHE A 41 2.85 19.55 0.87
C PHE A 41 3.38 19.00 -0.47
N GLN A 42 4.32 19.71 -1.09
CA GLN A 42 4.91 19.27 -2.36
C GLN A 42 5.63 17.93 -2.19
N TYR A 43 6.41 17.74 -1.12
CA TYR A 43 7.09 16.47 -0.86
C TYR A 43 6.11 15.31 -0.66
N VAL A 44 5.06 15.51 0.12
CA VAL A 44 4.04 14.48 0.37
C VAL A 44 3.30 14.11 -0.91
N MET A 45 2.91 15.10 -1.72
CA MET A 45 2.23 14.88 -2.99
C MET A 45 3.12 14.17 -4.02
N SER A 46 4.40 14.53 -4.11
CA SER A 46 5.36 13.83 -4.97
C SER A 46 5.51 12.37 -4.55
N LEU A 47 5.65 12.10 -3.26
CA LEU A 47 5.74 10.73 -2.73
C LEU A 47 4.44 9.94 -3.01
N ALA A 48 3.27 10.55 -2.77
CA ALA A 48 1.98 9.92 -3.03
C ALA A 48 1.81 9.54 -4.50
N THR A 49 2.23 10.42 -5.41
CA THR A 49 2.21 10.14 -6.86
C THR A 49 3.08 8.93 -7.20
N ILE A 50 4.30 8.87 -6.67
CA ILE A 50 5.21 7.74 -6.90
C ILE A 50 4.62 6.43 -6.37
N CYS A 51 4.10 6.44 -5.14
CA CYS A 51 3.43 5.27 -4.54
C CYS A 51 2.21 4.83 -5.36
N GLY A 52 1.42 5.78 -5.87
CA GLY A 52 0.28 5.51 -6.74
C GLY A 52 0.69 4.85 -8.05
N VAL A 53 1.66 5.43 -8.76
CA VAL A 53 2.20 4.86 -10.02
C VAL A 53 2.77 3.46 -9.77
N TRP A 54 3.49 3.26 -8.67
CA TRP A 54 4.02 1.95 -8.29
C TRP A 54 2.93 0.88 -8.10
N ALA A 55 1.83 1.23 -7.42
CA ALA A 55 0.71 0.32 -7.24
C ALA A 55 0.12 -0.13 -8.59
N TRP A 56 -0.02 0.80 -9.54
CA TRP A 56 -0.51 0.51 -10.89
C TRP A 56 0.46 -0.35 -11.70
N ILE A 57 1.76 -0.07 -11.60
CA ILE A 57 2.81 -0.91 -12.19
C ILE A 57 2.69 -2.34 -11.66
N MET A 58 2.54 -2.52 -10.34
CA MET A 58 2.37 -3.85 -9.75
C MET A 58 1.11 -4.57 -10.22
N ILE A 59 -0.02 -3.86 -10.33
CA ILE A 59 -1.27 -4.42 -10.88
C ILE A 59 -1.03 -4.89 -12.32
N LEU A 60 -0.44 -4.06 -13.17
CA LEU A 60 -0.14 -4.40 -14.56
C LEU A 60 0.83 -5.57 -14.66
N LEU A 61 1.89 -5.61 -13.84
CA LEU A 61 2.85 -6.71 -13.81
C LEU A 61 2.18 -8.03 -13.42
N CYS A 62 1.31 -8.02 -12.41
CA CYS A 62 0.52 -9.19 -12.03
C CYS A 62 -0.38 -9.66 -13.17
N GLN A 63 -1.05 -8.73 -13.86
CA GLN A 63 -1.91 -9.02 -15.01
C GLN A 63 -1.13 -9.59 -16.21
N LEU A 64 0.02 -9.00 -16.54
CA LEU A 64 0.89 -9.48 -17.61
C LEU A 64 1.45 -10.87 -17.30
N ARG A 65 1.87 -11.11 -16.05
CA ARG A 65 2.37 -12.42 -15.61
C ARG A 65 1.26 -13.47 -15.63
N TYR A 66 0.03 -13.10 -15.25
CA TYR A 66 -1.13 -13.97 -15.36
C TYR A 66 -1.41 -14.34 -16.83
N ARG A 67 -1.47 -13.35 -17.73
CA ARG A 67 -1.67 -13.58 -19.18
C ARG A 67 -0.61 -14.50 -19.78
N ARG A 68 0.68 -14.25 -19.51
CA ARG A 68 1.78 -15.10 -19.98
C ARG A 68 1.67 -16.54 -19.46
N LYS A 69 1.24 -16.74 -18.22
CA LYS A 69 1.05 -18.08 -17.65
C LYS A 69 -0.17 -18.79 -18.22
N ALA A 70 -1.25 -18.06 -18.52
CA ALA A 70 -2.42 -18.60 -19.20
C ALA A 70 -2.08 -19.01 -20.65
N GLU A 71 -1.34 -18.19 -21.39
CA GLU A 71 -0.86 -18.52 -22.75
C GLU A 71 0.05 -19.77 -22.78
N ARG A 72 0.81 -20.03 -21.71
CA ARG A 72 1.63 -21.23 -21.56
C ARG A 72 0.85 -22.49 -21.16
N GLY A 73 -0.46 -22.40 -20.92
CA GLY A 73 -1.30 -23.51 -20.49
C GLY A 73 -1.09 -23.96 -19.04
N GLU A 74 -0.36 -23.18 -18.22
CA GLU A 74 -0.09 -23.50 -16.80
C GLU A 74 -1.26 -23.11 -15.87
N LEU A 75 -2.17 -22.28 -16.35
CA LEU A 75 -3.33 -21.78 -15.60
C LEU A 75 -4.60 -21.98 -16.44
N PRO A 76 -5.74 -22.31 -15.81
CA PRO A 76 -7.03 -22.34 -16.49
C PRO A 76 -7.28 -20.99 -17.16
N THR A 77 -7.59 -20.99 -18.46
CA THR A 77 -8.03 -19.80 -19.17
C THR A 77 -9.23 -19.20 -18.43
N SER A 78 -9.19 -17.90 -18.14
CA SER A 78 -10.28 -17.16 -17.51
C SER A 78 -11.63 -17.52 -18.16
N PRO A 79 -12.67 -17.85 -17.38
CA PRO A 79 -14.01 -18.12 -17.90
C PRO A 79 -14.75 -16.85 -18.39
N PHE A 80 -14.14 -15.66 -18.23
CA PHE A 80 -14.67 -14.40 -18.75
C PHE A 80 -14.00 -14.05 -20.10
N PRO A 81 -14.81 -13.63 -21.10
CA PRO A 81 -14.33 -13.23 -22.43
C PRO A 81 -13.46 -11.96 -22.42
#